data_AF-A0A0H5NLD1-F1
#
_entry.id   AF-A0A0H5NLD1-F1
#
_cell.length_a   1.000
_cell.length_b   1.000
_cell.length_c   1.000
_cell.angle_alpha   90.00
_cell.angle_beta   90.00
_cell.angle_gamma   90.00
#
_symmetry.space_group_name_H-M   'P 1'
#
loop_
_entity.id
_entity.type
_entity.pdbx_description
1 polymer ?
#
loop_
_entity_poly.entity_id
_entity_poly.type
_entity_poly.pdbx_seq_one_letter_code
_entity_poly.pdbx_strand_id
1 'polypeptide(L)'
;MASRSRYDFAQGVAITSSIHPEPNTHVEVCHYGKGQNALATMAVPLVDGGAFRFLRFLLAILTHPLAFLRSRVPYRGSEKSVILLVMQSLDNSLTSFRKRGALRTEQGTGEPNPTWIPLAHDIARRFADKIDGDTHGLIMDVFNIPATAHYIGGCVIGETPRSGVVDPYQRVFGHPGLHVADGSAVTANLGVNPSLTITAQAERAMAFWPNKGEPDPRPELGAPYRRIDPVRPVRPTVPEHAPGALRLPITPVDPPVPAP
;
A
#
# COMPACT_ATOMS: atom_id res chain seq x y z
N MET A 1 -0.21 -2.53 17.59
CA MET A 1 -0.39 -2.90 19.02
C MET A 1 -0.32 -4.42 19.18
N ALA A 2 -0.01 -4.93 20.37
CA ALA A 2 -0.06 -6.37 20.65
C ALA A 2 -0.77 -6.66 21.99
N SER A 3 -1.73 -7.59 21.99
CA SER A 3 -2.43 -8.02 23.20
C SER A 3 -1.53 -8.87 24.10
N ARG A 4 -1.78 -8.77 25.40
CA ARG A 4 -1.12 -9.58 26.43
C ARG A 4 -1.75 -10.97 26.57
N SER A 5 -3.05 -11.07 26.32
CA SER A 5 -3.86 -12.26 26.61
C SER A 5 -4.43 -12.96 25.37
N ARG A 6 -4.60 -12.25 24.26
CA ARG A 6 -5.19 -12.79 23.01
C ARG A 6 -4.15 -13.24 21.98
N TYR A 7 -4.51 -14.28 21.22
CA TYR A 7 -3.64 -15.00 20.27
C TYR A 7 -4.32 -15.37 18.95
N ASP A 8 -5.52 -14.86 18.72
CA ASP A 8 -6.38 -15.19 17.59
C ASP A 8 -6.38 -14.10 16.51
N PHE A 9 -5.53 -13.06 16.63
CA PHE A 9 -5.45 -11.98 15.65
C PHE A 9 -4.86 -12.40 14.30
N ALA A 10 -4.23 -13.58 14.22
CA ALA A 10 -3.75 -14.12 12.94
C ALA A 10 -4.85 -14.78 12.09
N GLN A 11 -6.09 -14.87 12.60
CA GLN A 11 -7.21 -15.49 11.90
C GLN A 11 -7.96 -14.46 11.04
N GLY A 12 -8.34 -14.85 9.82
CA GLY A 12 -9.18 -14.03 8.94
C GLY A 12 -8.46 -13.43 7.74
N VAL A 13 -9.13 -12.48 7.08
CA VAL A 13 -8.62 -11.73 5.92
C VAL A 13 -7.71 -10.62 6.42
N ALA A 14 -6.51 -10.50 5.86
CA ALA A 14 -5.46 -9.60 6.36
C ALA A 14 -5.92 -8.15 6.61
N ILE A 15 -6.83 -7.61 5.79
CA ILE A 15 -7.43 -6.28 5.97
C ILE A 15 -8.95 -6.43 6.01
N THR A 16 -9.60 -5.80 7.00
CA THR A 16 -11.05 -5.99 7.25
C THR A 16 -11.80 -4.68 7.35
N SER A 17 -11.85 -4.09 8.55
CA SER A 17 -12.59 -2.88 8.85
C SER A 17 -11.72 -1.64 8.68
N SER A 18 -12.35 -0.54 8.28
CA SER A 18 -11.68 0.76 8.20
C SER A 18 -12.60 1.90 8.64
N ILE A 19 -12.00 3.05 8.95
CA ILE A 19 -12.69 4.28 9.32
C ILE A 19 -12.01 5.48 8.66
N HIS A 20 -12.79 6.55 8.44
CA HIS A 20 -12.31 7.84 7.96
C HIS A 20 -12.54 8.89 9.05
N PRO A 21 -11.65 8.98 10.05
CA PRO A 21 -11.84 9.91 11.17
C PRO A 21 -11.74 11.39 10.73
N GLU A 22 -11.07 11.66 9.60
CA GLU A 22 -10.94 12.98 8.98
C GLU A 22 -11.07 12.84 7.45
N PRO A 23 -11.39 13.91 6.69
CA PRO A 23 -11.56 13.83 5.24
C PRO A 23 -10.36 13.29 4.46
N ASN A 24 -9.15 13.50 4.99
CA ASN A 24 -7.88 13.12 4.35
C ASN A 24 -7.15 12.01 5.12
N THR A 25 -7.77 11.37 6.12
CA THR A 25 -7.14 10.33 6.94
C THR A 25 -7.98 9.06 6.90
N HIS A 26 -7.38 7.97 6.44
CA HIS A 26 -7.99 6.63 6.41
C HIS A 26 -7.23 5.70 7.35
N VAL A 27 -7.94 4.98 8.20
CA VAL A 27 -7.36 4.01 9.13
C VAL A 27 -7.94 2.63 8.87
N GLU A 28 -7.07 1.67 8.63
CA GLU A 28 -7.42 0.28 8.36
C GLU A 28 -6.82 -0.65 9.42
N VAL A 29 -7.60 -1.67 9.77
CA VAL A 29 -7.12 -2.77 10.60
C VAL A 29 -6.46 -3.81 9.71
N CYS A 30 -5.21 -4.13 10.02
CA CYS A 30 -4.42 -5.15 9.35
C CYS A 30 -3.84 -6.16 10.34
N HIS A 31 -3.71 -7.41 9.91
CA HIS A 31 -3.01 -8.44 10.65
C HIS A 31 -2.23 -9.35 9.70
N TYR A 32 -1.24 -10.05 10.26
CA TYR A 32 -0.43 -11.01 9.51
C TYR A 32 -0.85 -12.45 9.81
N GLY A 33 -0.55 -13.34 8.85
CA GLY A 33 -0.78 -14.76 9.01
C GLY A 33 0.10 -15.37 10.10
N LYS A 34 -0.36 -16.51 10.64
CA LYS A 34 0.34 -17.23 11.71
C LYS A 34 1.82 -17.49 11.35
N GLY A 35 2.73 -17.10 12.23
CA GLY A 35 4.17 -17.29 12.06
C GLY A 35 4.88 -16.17 11.28
N GLN A 36 4.16 -15.23 10.68
CA GLN A 36 4.74 -14.09 9.95
C GLN A 36 5.16 -12.96 10.91
N ASN A 37 6.21 -13.21 11.68
CA ASN A 37 6.62 -12.34 12.79
C ASN A 37 7.73 -11.33 12.44
N ALA A 38 8.09 -11.17 11.16
CA ALA A 38 9.23 -10.35 10.75
C ALA A 38 9.12 -8.90 11.25
N LEU A 39 7.95 -8.27 11.09
CA LEU A 39 7.74 -6.88 11.54
C LEU A 39 7.72 -6.71 13.06
N ALA A 40 7.39 -7.76 13.82
CA ALA A 40 7.50 -7.73 15.28
C ALA A 40 8.94 -7.50 15.75
N THR A 41 9.95 -7.85 14.94
CA THR A 41 11.36 -7.59 15.28
C THR A 41 11.74 -6.11 15.23
N MET A 42 10.98 -5.31 14.47
CA MET A 42 11.18 -3.86 14.31
C MET A 42 10.29 -3.03 15.25
N ALA A 43 9.38 -3.69 15.98
CA ALA A 43 8.44 -3.04 16.86
C ALA A 43 9.12 -2.55 18.15
N VAL A 44 8.82 -1.31 18.52
CA VAL A 44 9.23 -0.67 19.78
C VAL A 44 8.04 -0.01 20.44
N PRO A 45 8.07 0.27 21.75
CA PRO A 45 6.99 1.01 22.41
C PRO A 45 6.67 2.31 21.67
N LEU A 46 5.38 2.59 21.50
CA LEU A 46 4.91 3.78 20.80
C LEU A 46 5.30 5.03 21.61
N VAL A 47 6.04 5.95 20.98
CA VAL A 47 6.39 7.25 21.56
C VAL A 47 5.97 8.39 20.66
N ASP A 48 5.36 9.41 21.27
CA ASP A 48 4.90 10.61 20.56
C ASP A 48 6.05 11.36 19.90
N GLY A 49 5.73 11.96 18.75
CA GLY A 49 6.66 12.71 17.93
C GLY A 49 7.08 14.06 18.51
N GLY A 50 7.72 14.86 17.64
CA GLY A 50 8.24 16.18 17.97
C GLY A 50 9.66 16.17 18.54
N ALA A 51 10.11 17.34 19.02
CA ALA A 51 11.45 17.52 19.56
C ALA A 51 11.73 16.51 20.69
N PHE A 52 12.95 15.96 20.72
CA PHE A 52 13.40 14.99 21.73
C PHE A 52 12.68 13.62 21.72
N ARG A 53 12.09 13.20 20.59
CA ARG A 53 11.45 11.87 20.46
C ARG A 53 12.35 10.71 20.90
N PHE A 54 13.63 10.74 20.52
CA PHE A 54 14.61 9.74 20.96
C PHE A 54 14.79 9.71 22.49
N LEU A 55 14.80 10.87 23.15
CA LEU A 55 14.88 10.93 24.61
C LEU A 55 13.60 10.40 25.26
N ARG A 56 12.42 10.68 24.69
CA ARG A 56 11.15 10.07 25.15
C ARG A 56 11.17 8.56 25.02
N PHE A 57 11.79 8.03 23.97
CA PHE A 57 12.01 6.58 23.82
C PHE A 57 12.91 6.02 24.92
N LEU A 58 14.04 6.64 25.22
CA LEU A 58 14.90 6.22 26.33
C LEU A 58 14.14 6.26 27.67
N LEU A 59 13.36 7.33 27.91
CA LEU A 59 12.52 7.43 29.09
C LEU A 59 11.44 6.34 29.14
N ALA A 60 10.84 5.98 28.00
CA ALA A 60 9.85 4.91 27.91
C ALA A 60 10.46 3.55 28.28
N ILE A 61 11.71 3.27 27.88
CA ILE A 61 12.45 2.07 28.30
C ILE A 61 12.61 2.02 29.81
N LEU A 62 13.01 3.14 30.42
CA LEU A 62 13.26 3.23 31.87
C LEU A 62 11.99 3.15 32.70
N THR A 63 10.91 3.78 32.24
CA THR A 63 9.63 3.85 32.96
C THR A 63 8.75 2.62 32.75
N HIS A 64 8.90 1.91 31.63
CA HIS A 64 8.08 0.75 31.27
C HIS A 64 8.94 -0.43 30.78
N PRO A 65 9.87 -0.96 31.59
CA PRO A 65 10.83 -1.97 31.16
C PRO A 65 10.16 -3.28 30.70
N LEU A 66 9.06 -3.67 31.34
CA LEU A 66 8.31 -4.88 30.94
C LEU A 66 7.60 -4.73 29.59
N ALA A 67 7.12 -3.54 29.25
CA ALA A 67 6.49 -3.28 27.96
C ALA A 67 7.55 -3.29 26.84
N PHE A 68 8.72 -2.70 27.11
CA PHE A 68 9.85 -2.76 26.21
C PHE A 68 10.33 -4.20 25.98
N LEU A 69 10.54 -4.99 27.03
CA LEU A 69 10.95 -6.39 26.90
C LEU A 69 9.94 -7.21 26.08
N ARG A 70 8.63 -7.01 26.31
CA ARG A 70 7.58 -7.65 25.51
C ARG A 70 7.64 -7.26 24.04
N SER A 71 7.91 -5.99 23.71
CA SER A 71 8.05 -5.54 22.32
C SER A 71 9.25 -6.16 21.61
N ARG A 72 10.27 -6.61 22.35
CA ARG A 72 11.48 -7.26 21.79
C ARG A 72 11.33 -8.75 21.55
N VAL A 73 10.26 -9.38 22.05
CA VAL A 73 10.02 -10.81 21.89
C VAL A 73 9.08 -11.03 20.69
N PRO A 74 9.60 -11.46 19.51
CA PRO A 74 8.77 -11.64 18.32
C PRO A 74 7.91 -12.91 18.37
N TYR A 75 8.02 -13.71 19.44
CA TYR A 75 7.31 -14.98 19.58
C TYR A 75 5.79 -14.76 19.51
N ARG A 76 5.16 -15.39 18.50
CA ARG A 76 3.73 -15.25 18.20
C ARG A 76 3.29 -13.80 17.95
N GLY A 77 4.19 -12.93 17.47
CA GLY A 77 3.90 -11.52 17.21
C GLY A 77 2.66 -11.31 16.33
N SER A 78 2.59 -11.98 15.18
CA SER A 78 1.42 -12.00 14.26
C SER A 78 0.11 -12.42 14.93
N GLU A 79 0.17 -13.40 15.83
CA GLU A 79 -1.00 -13.95 16.53
C GLU A 79 -1.55 -13.02 17.62
N LYS A 80 -0.69 -12.17 18.20
CA LYS A 80 -1.06 -11.24 19.27
C LYS A 80 -1.30 -9.81 18.79
N SER A 81 -0.92 -9.48 17.54
CA SER A 81 -0.85 -8.10 17.10
C SER A 81 -1.90 -7.73 16.06
N VAL A 82 -2.31 -6.48 16.17
CA VAL A 82 -3.11 -5.78 15.17
C VAL A 82 -2.35 -4.53 14.78
N ILE A 83 -2.25 -4.29 13.48
CA ILE A 83 -1.56 -3.15 12.89
C ILE A 83 -2.64 -2.19 12.42
N LEU A 84 -2.48 -0.91 12.78
CA LEU A 84 -3.26 0.16 12.19
C LEU A 84 -2.46 0.71 11.03
N LEU A 85 -2.95 0.49 9.81
CA LEU A 85 -2.45 1.24 8.66
C LEU A 85 -3.16 2.58 8.67
N VAL A 86 -2.38 3.65 8.82
CA VAL A 86 -2.88 5.02 8.72
C VAL A 86 -2.34 5.61 7.44
N MET A 87 -3.25 6.02 6.58
CA MET A 87 -2.95 6.59 5.27
C MET A 87 -3.53 7.99 5.22
N GLN A 88 -2.80 8.91 4.59
CA GLN A 88 -3.28 10.25 4.34
C GLN A 88 -3.19 10.57 2.85
N SER A 89 -4.23 11.20 2.32
CA SER A 89 -4.30 11.68 0.93
C SER A 89 -3.62 13.05 0.81
N LEU A 90 -2.33 13.12 1.17
CA LEU A 90 -1.51 14.31 0.99
C LEU A 90 -0.86 14.26 -0.39
N ASP A 91 -0.76 15.43 -1.04
CA ASP A 91 0.03 15.58 -2.25
C ASP A 91 1.52 15.61 -1.88
N ASN A 92 2.13 14.42 -1.86
CA ASN A 92 3.52 14.22 -1.50
C ASN A 92 4.17 13.20 -2.43
N SER A 93 5.49 13.27 -2.54
CA SER A 93 6.26 12.33 -3.34
C SER A 93 7.67 12.14 -2.79
N LEU A 94 8.33 11.09 -3.26
CA LEU A 94 9.73 10.77 -2.98
C LEU A 94 10.48 10.65 -4.30
N THR A 95 11.65 11.28 -4.37
CA THR A 95 12.58 11.10 -5.49
C THR A 95 13.55 9.98 -5.16
N SER A 96 13.52 8.92 -5.96
CA SER A 96 14.48 7.82 -5.87
C SER A 96 15.72 8.09 -6.72
N PHE A 97 16.90 7.91 -6.16
CA PHE A 97 18.17 8.05 -6.88
C PHE A 97 19.20 7.03 -6.39
N ARG A 98 20.18 6.72 -7.24
CA ARG A 98 21.27 5.81 -6.89
C ARG A 98 22.48 6.59 -6.40
N LYS A 99 22.99 6.27 -5.21
CA LYS A 99 24.22 6.86 -4.66
C LYS A 99 25.13 5.76 -4.11
N ARG A 100 26.34 5.67 -4.66
CA ARG A 100 27.36 4.66 -4.30
C ARG A 100 26.80 3.22 -4.38
N GLY A 101 26.08 2.91 -5.47
CA GLY A 101 25.51 1.59 -5.70
C GLY A 101 24.17 1.32 -5.00
N ALA A 102 23.83 2.05 -3.93
CA ALA A 102 22.60 1.89 -3.18
C ALA A 102 21.48 2.81 -3.71
N LEU A 103 20.24 2.32 -3.69
CA LEU A 103 19.06 3.16 -3.89
C LEU A 103 18.83 4.00 -2.64
N ARG A 104 18.58 5.29 -2.82
CA ARG A 104 18.25 6.25 -1.77
C ARG A 104 17.04 7.04 -2.20
N THR A 105 16.36 7.61 -1.21
CA THR A 105 15.19 8.47 -1.41
C THR A 105 15.45 9.82 -0.78
N GLU A 106 14.94 10.86 -1.41
CA GLU A 106 14.80 12.21 -0.83
C GLU A 106 13.38 12.70 -1.01
N GLN A 107 13.02 13.78 -0.31
CA GLN A 107 11.74 14.44 -0.49
C GLN A 107 11.59 14.88 -1.95
N GLY A 108 10.49 14.50 -2.59
CA GLY A 108 10.13 14.93 -3.93
C GLY A 108 9.35 16.24 -3.93
N THR A 109 8.44 16.39 -4.88
CA THR A 109 7.49 17.49 -4.94
C THR A 109 6.37 17.33 -3.90
N GLY A 110 5.73 18.44 -3.54
CA GLY A 110 4.60 18.48 -2.62
C GLY A 110 5.00 18.58 -1.15
N GLU A 111 4.05 18.27 -0.27
CA GLU A 111 4.19 18.38 1.17
C GLU A 111 5.14 17.30 1.73
N PRO A 112 5.86 17.58 2.83
CA PRO A 112 6.69 16.58 3.47
C PRO A 112 5.86 15.44 4.07
N ASN A 113 6.40 14.22 4.03
CA ASN A 113 5.79 13.10 4.74
C ASN A 113 5.77 13.38 6.25
N PRO A 114 4.60 13.29 6.92
CA PRO A 114 4.50 13.56 8.34
C PRO A 114 5.32 12.53 9.13
N THR A 115 6.17 13.01 10.03
CA THR A 115 6.97 12.16 10.92
C THR A 115 6.17 11.66 12.14
N TRP A 116 5.01 12.27 12.38
CA TRP A 116 4.11 11.93 13.48
C TRP A 116 2.68 12.36 13.15
N ILE A 117 1.74 11.45 13.41
CA ILE A 117 0.30 11.68 13.24
C ILE A 117 -0.35 11.50 14.62
N PRO A 118 -0.68 12.58 15.36
CA PRO A 118 -1.24 12.48 16.70
C PRO A 118 -2.54 11.66 16.77
N LEU A 119 -3.41 11.82 15.77
CA LEU A 119 -4.65 11.06 15.64
C LEU A 119 -4.40 9.55 15.54
N ALA A 120 -3.38 9.13 14.78
CA ALA A 120 -2.99 7.72 14.68
C ALA A 120 -2.59 7.15 16.05
N HIS A 121 -1.85 7.92 16.84
CA HIS A 121 -1.42 7.50 18.19
C HIS A 121 -2.60 7.42 19.16
N ASP A 122 -3.53 8.38 19.11
CA ASP A 122 -4.75 8.35 19.91
C ASP A 122 -5.61 7.11 19.58
N ILE A 123 -5.86 6.83 18.30
CA ILE A 123 -6.59 5.65 17.86
C ILE A 123 -5.86 4.37 18.30
N ALA A 124 -4.53 4.31 18.16
CA ALA A 124 -3.74 3.15 18.58
C ALA A 124 -3.84 2.88 20.08
N ARG A 125 -3.82 3.92 20.92
CA ARG A 125 -4.00 3.80 22.38
C ARG A 125 -5.41 3.31 22.73
N ARG A 126 -6.44 3.96 22.17
CA ARG A 126 -7.84 3.55 22.40
C ARG A 126 -8.11 2.11 21.94
N PHE A 127 -7.45 1.68 20.87
CA PHE A 127 -7.55 0.29 20.41
C PHE A 127 -6.82 -0.66 21.37
N ALA A 128 -5.61 -0.30 21.80
CA ALA A 128 -4.83 -1.10 22.75
C ALA A 128 -5.56 -1.31 24.09
N ASP A 129 -6.24 -0.27 24.60
CA ASP A 129 -7.07 -0.35 25.81
C ASP A 129 -8.20 -1.38 25.68
N LYS A 130 -8.81 -1.49 24.48
CA LYS A 130 -9.89 -2.45 24.20
C LYS A 130 -9.41 -3.91 24.12
N ILE A 131 -8.12 -4.15 23.88
CA ILE A 131 -7.55 -5.49 23.70
C ILE A 131 -6.58 -5.91 24.81
N ASP A 132 -6.49 -5.11 25.89
CA ASP A 132 -5.44 -5.23 26.93
C ASP A 132 -4.06 -5.44 26.30
N GLY A 133 -3.66 -4.48 25.47
CA GLY A 133 -2.46 -4.55 24.66
C GLY A 133 -1.48 -3.41 24.88
N ASP A 134 -0.26 -3.61 24.39
CA ASP A 134 0.74 -2.56 24.31
C ASP A 134 0.72 -1.90 22.93
N THR A 135 0.90 -0.58 22.91
CA THR A 135 1.08 0.17 21.68
C THR A 135 2.52 0.09 21.21
N HIS A 136 2.68 -0.14 19.91
CA HIS A 136 3.99 -0.25 19.27
C HIS A 136 4.05 0.65 18.04
N GLY A 137 5.20 1.28 17.82
CA GLY A 137 5.60 1.92 16.57
C GLY A 137 6.77 1.18 15.93
N LEU A 138 7.24 1.66 14.78
CA LEU A 138 8.44 1.13 14.16
C LEU A 138 9.67 1.82 14.74
N ILE A 139 10.80 1.10 14.82
CA ILE A 139 12.06 1.67 15.30
C ILE A 139 12.49 2.94 14.52
N MET A 140 12.15 3.02 13.23
CA MET A 140 12.43 4.19 12.38
C MET A 140 11.71 5.45 12.87
N ASP A 141 10.52 5.30 13.46
CA ASP A 141 9.74 6.41 14.00
C ASP A 141 10.51 7.12 15.12
N VAL A 142 11.27 6.39 15.95
CA VAL A 142 12.09 6.95 17.03
C VAL A 142 13.10 7.99 16.50
N PHE A 143 13.57 7.79 15.27
CA PHE A 143 14.50 8.69 14.58
C PHE A 143 13.80 9.71 13.67
N ASN A 144 12.47 9.84 13.75
CA ASN A 144 11.64 10.67 12.88
C ASN A 144 11.81 10.34 11.38
N ILE A 145 12.07 9.07 11.07
CA ILE A 145 12.13 8.58 9.70
C ILE A 145 10.79 7.91 9.39
N PRO A 146 9.90 8.56 8.61
CA PRO A 146 8.62 7.97 8.28
C PRO A 146 8.83 6.72 7.43
N ALA A 147 8.13 5.65 7.78
CA ALA A 147 8.09 4.43 6.99
C ALA A 147 6.81 4.39 6.15
N THR A 148 6.93 3.99 4.89
CA THR A 148 5.78 3.68 4.03
C THR A 148 5.87 2.25 3.55
N ALA A 149 4.74 1.55 3.53
CA ALA A 149 4.61 0.23 2.93
C ALA A 149 4.25 0.30 1.44
N HIS A 150 3.67 1.43 1.00
CA HIS A 150 3.12 1.60 -0.34
C HIS A 150 4.01 2.54 -1.16
N TYR A 151 5.24 2.09 -1.43
CA TYR A 151 6.14 2.79 -2.35
C TYR A 151 5.70 2.49 -3.79
N ILE A 152 5.00 3.44 -4.41
CA ILE A 152 4.38 3.32 -5.74
C ILE A 152 4.89 4.41 -6.70
N GLY A 153 4.62 4.24 -7.99
CA GLY A 153 5.10 5.13 -9.04
C GLY A 153 6.53 4.82 -9.51
N GLY A 154 7.12 5.73 -10.28
CA GLY A 154 8.46 5.59 -10.87
C GLY A 154 8.45 5.12 -12.33
N CYS A 155 7.50 4.27 -12.72
CA CYS A 155 7.22 3.92 -14.12
C CYS A 155 5.83 4.37 -14.55
N VAL A 156 5.49 5.62 -14.21
CA VAL A 156 4.13 6.16 -14.33
C VAL A 156 3.61 6.14 -15.77
N ILE A 157 2.29 5.96 -15.89
CA ILE A 157 1.58 6.06 -17.17
C ILE A 157 1.59 7.52 -17.63
N GLY A 158 1.96 7.75 -18.89
CA GLY A 158 1.94 9.06 -19.53
C GLY A 158 1.47 9.01 -20.99
N GLU A 159 1.04 10.16 -21.51
CA GLU A 159 0.67 10.31 -22.93
C GLU A 159 1.89 10.28 -23.86
N THR A 160 3.06 10.67 -23.34
CA THR A 160 4.31 10.75 -24.11
C THR A 160 5.50 10.28 -23.26
N PRO A 161 6.66 9.97 -23.89
CA PRO A 161 7.89 9.64 -23.16
C PRO A 161 8.42 10.78 -22.27
N ARG A 162 7.89 12.01 -22.42
CA ARG A 162 8.24 13.16 -21.56
C ARG A 162 7.40 13.24 -20.29
N SER A 163 6.20 12.65 -20.30
CA SER A 163 5.24 12.70 -19.19
C SER A 163 5.06 11.36 -18.47
N GLY A 164 5.68 10.28 -18.94
CA GLY A 164 5.67 8.97 -18.29
C GLY A 164 6.69 8.00 -18.88
N VAL A 165 6.78 6.83 -18.27
CA VAL A 165 7.68 5.73 -18.70
C VAL A 165 6.93 4.73 -19.58
N VAL A 166 5.65 4.49 -19.24
CA VAL A 166 4.77 3.62 -20.02
C VAL A 166 3.62 4.39 -20.64
N ASP A 167 3.14 3.90 -21.77
CA ASP A 167 1.94 4.44 -22.42
C ASP A 167 0.65 4.00 -21.70
N PRO A 168 -0.54 4.47 -22.12
CA PRO A 168 -1.83 4.11 -21.49
C PRO A 168 -2.24 2.63 -21.62
N TYR A 169 -1.46 1.83 -22.34
CA TYR A 169 -1.59 0.37 -22.43
C TYR A 169 -0.46 -0.35 -21.66
N GLN A 170 0.28 0.38 -20.82
CA GLN A 170 1.36 -0.11 -19.96
C GLN A 170 2.54 -0.72 -20.73
N ARG A 171 2.84 -0.15 -21.90
CA ARG A 171 4.00 -0.50 -22.74
C ARG A 171 5.10 0.54 -22.56
N VAL A 172 6.34 0.12 -22.36
CA VAL A 172 7.46 1.05 -22.15
C VAL A 172 7.78 1.80 -23.45
N PHE A 173 7.79 3.13 -23.39
CA PHE A 173 8.13 3.95 -24.54
C PHE A 173 9.54 3.63 -25.07
N GLY A 174 9.68 3.52 -26.40
CA GLY A 174 10.98 3.24 -27.04
C GLY A 174 11.50 1.81 -26.88
N HIS A 175 10.78 0.93 -26.17
CA HIS A 175 11.19 -0.46 -25.94
C HIS A 175 10.06 -1.44 -26.31
N PRO A 176 9.88 -1.75 -27.62
CA PRO A 176 8.87 -2.69 -28.07
C PRO A 176 8.96 -4.05 -27.37
N GLY A 177 7.82 -4.55 -26.89
CA GLY A 177 7.73 -5.83 -26.17
C GLY A 177 8.07 -5.76 -24.68
N LEU A 178 8.46 -4.59 -24.14
CA LEU A 178 8.66 -4.39 -22.71
C LEU A 178 7.44 -3.71 -22.07
N HIS A 179 6.98 -4.24 -20.94
CA HIS A 179 5.76 -3.82 -20.25
C HIS A 179 5.98 -3.72 -18.74
N VAL A 180 5.19 -2.89 -18.07
CA VAL A 180 5.20 -2.74 -16.60
C VAL A 180 3.77 -2.83 -16.08
N ALA A 181 3.50 -3.81 -15.22
CA ALA A 181 2.15 -4.06 -14.68
C ALA A 181 2.17 -4.31 -13.17
N ASP A 182 2.69 -3.34 -12.42
CA ASP A 182 2.77 -3.36 -10.96
C ASP A 182 2.52 -1.95 -10.36
N GLY A 183 2.80 -1.79 -9.06
CA GLY A 183 2.66 -0.52 -8.34
C GLY A 183 3.45 0.65 -8.92
N SER A 184 4.47 0.41 -9.74
CA SER A 184 5.25 1.48 -10.34
C SER A 184 4.52 2.24 -11.45
N ALA A 185 3.48 1.64 -12.03
CA ALA A 185 2.62 2.27 -13.03
C ALA A 185 1.58 3.23 -12.43
N VAL A 186 1.34 3.16 -11.12
CA VAL A 186 0.38 4.03 -10.43
C VAL A 186 0.91 5.47 -10.41
N THR A 187 0.20 6.37 -11.09
CA THR A 187 0.68 7.74 -11.41
C THR A 187 0.65 8.71 -10.24
N ALA A 188 -0.21 8.49 -9.24
CA ALA A 188 -0.39 9.42 -8.12
C ALA A 188 -0.61 8.67 -6.80
N ASN A 189 -0.35 9.37 -5.69
CA ASN A 189 -0.69 8.85 -4.36
C ASN A 189 -2.21 8.71 -4.24
N LEU A 190 -2.67 7.49 -3.96
CA LEU A 190 -4.09 7.18 -3.86
C LEU A 190 -4.68 7.57 -2.49
N GLY A 191 -3.83 7.79 -1.47
CA GLY A 191 -4.26 7.98 -0.09
C GLY A 191 -4.89 6.75 0.57
N VAL A 192 -4.91 5.61 -0.13
CA VAL A 192 -5.50 4.33 0.30
C VAL A 192 -4.62 3.16 -0.17
N ASN A 193 -4.98 1.92 0.20
CA ASN A 193 -4.25 0.73 -0.20
C ASN A 193 -4.25 0.54 -1.73
N PRO A 194 -3.08 0.42 -2.40
CA PRO A 194 -3.00 0.41 -3.86
C PRO A 194 -3.32 -0.96 -4.50
N SER A 195 -3.46 -2.04 -3.73
CA SER A 195 -3.54 -3.41 -4.26
C SER A 195 -4.63 -3.60 -5.32
N LEU A 196 -5.84 -3.09 -5.09
CA LEU A 196 -6.95 -3.19 -6.05
C LEU A 196 -6.73 -2.28 -7.27
N THR A 197 -6.13 -1.10 -7.10
CA THR A 197 -5.77 -0.23 -8.23
C THR A 197 -4.72 -0.87 -9.13
N ILE A 198 -3.69 -1.49 -8.53
CA ILE A 198 -2.67 -2.24 -9.26
C ILE A 198 -3.30 -3.40 -10.02
N THR A 199 -4.17 -4.16 -9.35
CA THR A 199 -4.90 -5.28 -9.97
C THR A 199 -5.74 -4.79 -11.14
N ALA A 200 -6.55 -3.74 -10.95
CA ALA A 200 -7.40 -3.19 -11.99
C ALA A 200 -6.60 -2.67 -13.21
N GLN A 201 -5.46 -1.99 -12.97
CA GLN A 201 -4.57 -1.54 -14.03
C GLN A 201 -3.96 -2.72 -14.80
N ALA A 202 -3.39 -3.69 -14.07
CA ALA A 202 -2.81 -4.89 -14.67
C ALA A 202 -3.84 -5.69 -15.47
N GLU A 203 -5.02 -5.96 -14.92
CA GLU A 203 -6.10 -6.66 -15.61
C GLU A 203 -6.56 -5.91 -16.86
N ARG A 204 -6.75 -4.60 -16.77
CA ARG A 204 -7.09 -3.76 -17.93
C ARG A 204 -6.02 -3.85 -19.02
N ALA A 205 -4.74 -3.74 -18.66
CA ALA A 205 -3.65 -3.82 -19.63
C ALA A 205 -3.59 -5.19 -20.32
N MET A 206 -3.79 -6.27 -19.57
CA MET A 206 -3.81 -7.65 -20.10
C MET A 206 -5.04 -7.92 -20.95
N ALA A 207 -6.20 -7.33 -20.62
CA ALA A 207 -7.43 -7.47 -21.38
C ALA A 207 -7.33 -6.92 -22.81
N PHE A 208 -6.33 -6.10 -23.12
CA PHE A 208 -6.08 -5.56 -24.46
C PHE A 208 -5.09 -6.36 -25.30
N TRP A 209 -4.54 -7.44 -24.77
CA TRP A 209 -3.61 -8.28 -25.53
C TRP A 209 -4.37 -9.13 -26.57
N PRO A 210 -3.84 -9.23 -27.80
CA PRO A 210 -4.42 -10.11 -28.81
C PRO A 210 -4.25 -11.59 -28.42
N ASN A 211 -5.12 -12.45 -28.95
CA ASN A 211 -4.80 -13.88 -28.90
C ASN A 211 -3.58 -14.18 -29.77
N LYS A 212 -2.88 -15.27 -29.46
CA LYS A 212 -1.70 -15.68 -30.20
C LYS A 212 -2.02 -15.87 -31.70
N GLY A 213 -1.37 -15.08 -32.55
CA GLY A 213 -1.54 -15.13 -34.01
C GLY A 213 -2.60 -14.16 -34.55
N GLU A 214 -3.34 -13.48 -33.67
CA GLU A 214 -4.25 -12.41 -34.06
C GLU A 214 -3.53 -11.05 -34.15
N PRO A 215 -4.01 -10.11 -34.98
CA PRO A 215 -3.51 -8.74 -35.00
C PRO A 215 -3.69 -8.05 -33.64
N ASP A 216 -2.70 -7.25 -33.24
CA ASP A 216 -2.81 -6.42 -32.04
C ASP A 216 -3.83 -5.28 -32.26
N PRO A 217 -4.93 -5.20 -31.49
CA PRO A 217 -5.94 -4.14 -31.66
C PRO A 217 -5.47 -2.79 -31.12
N ARG A 218 -4.41 -2.78 -30.31
CA ARG A 218 -3.83 -1.55 -29.75
C ARG A 218 -3.17 -0.74 -30.86
N PRO A 219 -3.28 0.60 -30.84
CA PRO A 219 -2.46 1.46 -31.68
C PRO A 219 -0.97 1.18 -31.49
N GLU A 220 -0.15 1.52 -32.49
CA GLU A 220 1.31 1.45 -32.40
C GLU A 220 1.86 2.15 -31.15
N LEU A 221 3.01 1.69 -30.67
CA LEU A 221 3.65 2.28 -29.49
C LEU A 221 3.96 3.77 -29.73
N GLY A 222 3.49 4.63 -28.82
CA GLY A 222 3.65 6.09 -28.93
C GLY A 222 2.56 6.80 -29.75
N ALA A 223 1.63 6.07 -30.36
CA ALA A 223 0.44 6.68 -30.94
C ALA A 223 -0.49 7.23 -29.84
N PRO A 224 -1.31 8.26 -30.15
CA PRO A 224 -2.31 8.77 -29.21
C PRO A 224 -3.22 7.68 -28.65
N TYR A 225 -3.64 7.84 -27.39
CA TYR A 225 -4.55 6.89 -26.76
C TYR A 225 -5.87 6.80 -27.52
N ARG A 226 -6.35 5.57 -27.68
CA ARG A 226 -7.66 5.26 -28.23
C ARG A 226 -8.34 4.25 -27.31
N ARG A 227 -9.57 4.52 -26.90
CA ARG A 227 -10.34 3.51 -26.19
C ARG A 227 -10.59 2.34 -27.13
N ILE A 228 -10.26 1.14 -26.68
CA ILE A 228 -10.48 -0.12 -27.40
C ILE A 228 -11.26 -1.08 -26.50
N ASP A 229 -11.92 -2.05 -27.12
CA ASP A 229 -12.62 -3.10 -26.40
C ASP A 229 -11.65 -4.18 -25.89
N PRO A 230 -11.93 -4.80 -24.73
CA PRO A 230 -11.23 -5.99 -24.28
C PRO A 230 -11.28 -7.13 -25.32
N VAL A 231 -10.16 -7.82 -25.51
CA VAL A 231 -10.05 -9.02 -26.34
C VAL A 231 -10.53 -10.22 -25.53
N ARG A 232 -11.49 -10.98 -26.06
CA ARG A 232 -11.92 -12.25 -25.45
C ARG A 232 -10.83 -13.31 -25.66
N PRO A 233 -10.32 -13.97 -24.61
CA PRO A 233 -9.32 -15.02 -24.76
C PRO A 233 -9.94 -16.27 -25.39
N VAL A 234 -9.27 -16.88 -26.37
CA VAL A 234 -9.67 -18.16 -26.99
C VAL A 234 -9.53 -19.32 -26.01
N ARG A 235 -8.57 -19.24 -25.07
CA ARG A 235 -8.32 -20.24 -24.02
C ARG A 235 -8.20 -19.54 -22.66
N PRO A 236 -9.33 -19.23 -22.00
CA PRO A 236 -9.29 -18.55 -20.71
C PRO A 236 -8.62 -19.44 -19.64
N THR A 237 -7.74 -18.86 -18.82
CA THR A 237 -7.13 -19.55 -17.68
C THR A 237 -8.17 -19.89 -16.61
N VAL A 238 -9.13 -18.99 -16.39
CA VAL A 238 -10.22 -19.21 -15.44
C VAL A 238 -11.42 -19.80 -16.20
N PRO A 239 -11.91 -20.99 -15.83
CA PRO A 239 -13.07 -21.62 -16.49
C PRO A 239 -14.32 -20.74 -16.41
N GLU A 240 -15.18 -20.79 -17.43
CA GLU A 240 -16.38 -19.94 -17.51
C GLU A 240 -17.37 -20.11 -16.35
N HIS A 241 -17.39 -21.29 -15.74
CA HIS A 241 -18.25 -21.61 -14.61
C HIS A 241 -17.65 -21.21 -13.25
N ALA A 242 -16.39 -20.77 -13.20
CA ALA A 242 -15.74 -20.39 -11.96
C ALA A 242 -16.18 -18.98 -11.52
N PRO A 243 -16.19 -18.69 -10.20
CA PRO A 243 -16.56 -17.36 -9.69
C PRO A 243 -15.73 -16.21 -10.27
N GLY A 244 -14.45 -16.45 -10.59
CA GLY A 244 -13.53 -15.48 -11.18
C GLY A 244 -13.48 -15.46 -12.72
N ALA A 245 -14.44 -16.09 -13.41
CA ALA A 245 -14.46 -16.12 -14.87
C ALA A 245 -14.52 -14.70 -15.45
N LEU A 246 -13.76 -14.44 -16.51
CA LEU A 246 -13.85 -13.19 -17.26
C LEU A 246 -15.23 -13.08 -17.93
N ARG A 247 -16.01 -12.08 -17.55
CA ARG A 247 -17.33 -11.79 -18.11
C ARG A 247 -17.27 -10.53 -18.97
N LEU A 248 -17.41 -10.69 -20.28
CA LEU A 248 -17.50 -9.59 -21.24
C LEU A 248 -18.94 -9.50 -21.80
N PRO A 249 -19.48 -8.27 -22.01
CA PRO A 249 -18.83 -6.99 -21.75
C PRO A 249 -18.66 -6.73 -20.25
N ILE A 250 -17.57 -6.06 -19.87
CA ILE A 250 -17.42 -5.55 -18.50
C ILE A 250 -18.51 -4.48 -18.36
N THR A 251 -19.63 -4.82 -17.73
CA THR A 251 -20.68 -3.86 -17.46
C THR A 251 -20.10 -2.85 -16.48
N PRO A 252 -20.02 -1.55 -16.83
CA PRO A 252 -19.74 -0.54 -15.82
C PRO A 252 -20.81 -0.70 -14.74
N VAL A 253 -20.39 -0.86 -13.48
CA VAL A 253 -21.32 -0.62 -12.39
C VAL A 253 -21.62 0.87 -12.48
N ASP A 254 -22.82 1.23 -12.88
CA ASP A 254 -23.22 2.64 -12.90
C ASP A 254 -22.92 3.21 -11.51
N PRO A 255 -22.22 4.36 -11.42
CA PRO A 255 -22.00 4.98 -10.13
C PRO A 255 -23.37 5.17 -9.47
N PRO A 256 -23.49 4.95 -8.14
CA PRO A 256 -24.74 5.22 -7.45
C PRO A 256 -25.19 6.64 -7.80
N VAL A 257 -26.35 6.75 -8.45
CA VAL A 257 -26.98 8.04 -8.72
C VAL A 257 -27.12 8.72 -7.35
N PRO A 258 -26.55 9.93 -7.15
CA PRO A 258 -26.76 10.66 -5.91
C PRO A 258 -28.28 10.77 -5.69
N ALA A 259 -28.74 10.30 -4.54
CA ALA A 259 -30.13 10.53 -4.16
C ALA A 259 -30.41 12.04 -4.13
N PRO A 260 -31.59 12.50 -4.59
CA PRO A 260 -31.95 13.91 -4.64
C PRO A 260 -31.95 14.58 -3.27
#